data_AF-A0A7Y3HA64-F1
#
_entry.id   AF-A0A7Y3HA64-F1
#
_cell.length_a   1.000
_cell.length_b   1.000
_cell.length_c   1.000
_cell.angle_alpha   90.00
_cell.angle_beta   90.00
_cell.angle_gamma   90.00
#
_symmetry.space_group_name_H-M   'P 1'
#
loop_
_entity.id
_entity.type
_entity.pdbx_description
1 polymer ?
#
loop_
_entity_poly.entity_id
_entity_poly.type
_entity_poly.pdbx_seq_one_letter_code
_entity_poly.pdbx_strand_id
1 'polypeptide(L)'
;MHQAKSERLPSHLLLLIPLVLISTPAWALEAPDATPLSWVSVLPPLLAIVLAMTLRQVIPALFLGVWFGAWAINGFNLPGLWNGLLDAFQKFVLDAVVKPDHAAVILFSLMIGGTVGIISRNGGMQGIVNLIAAWADDARRACLATAAMGLAVFFDDYANTLVVGNTMRPVTDSMKVSRAKLAYIVDSTAAPVATVALVTTWIGTQVGLIGEAISTIPDLDAEAYLLFLASIPYSFYPLLAVAFVFMVAASGRDFGPMAKAEATARLADAETLHHLQSAVAADCEPIKAVKGKPQRAINAVLPIAMLIFGVMGGLYVTGKAGVGLDGASLKDIVGAADSYKSLMWGSMIGMMTAVVMTLAQRIMSLEEVVNAWYKGLRTMFYAMIILVLAWALSGIATE
;
A
#
# COMPACT_ATOMS: atom_id res chain seq x y z
N MET A 1 34.08 -29.74 0.06
CA MET A 1 32.89 -30.59 -0.05
C MET A 1 31.68 -29.79 0.39
N HIS A 2 31.00 -29.17 -0.56
CA HIS A 2 29.82 -28.32 -0.35
C HIS A 2 28.58 -29.21 -0.20
N GLN A 3 27.98 -29.23 0.99
CA GLN A 3 26.61 -29.72 1.16
C GLN A 3 25.63 -28.60 0.80
N ALA A 4 24.98 -28.73 -0.35
CA ALA A 4 23.80 -27.96 -0.70
C ALA A 4 22.64 -28.37 0.24
N LYS A 5 22.21 -27.47 1.11
CA LYS A 5 20.94 -27.60 1.83
C LYS A 5 19.80 -27.47 0.82
N SER A 6 19.14 -28.58 0.54
CA SER A 6 17.80 -28.60 -0.06
C SER A 6 16.84 -27.88 0.89
N GLU A 7 16.48 -26.63 0.57
CA GLU A 7 15.35 -25.95 1.20
C GLU A 7 14.07 -26.64 0.69
N ARG A 8 13.51 -27.53 1.52
CA ARG A 8 12.20 -28.14 1.28
C ARG A 8 11.15 -27.04 1.22
N LEU A 9 10.32 -27.07 0.18
CA LEU A 9 9.11 -26.24 0.07
C LEU A 9 8.31 -26.32 1.38
N PRO A 10 7.81 -25.20 1.93
CA PRO A 10 7.06 -25.25 3.18
C PRO A 10 5.77 -26.07 2.99
N SER A 11 5.55 -27.08 3.83
CA SER A 11 4.43 -28.03 3.75
C SER A 11 3.03 -27.39 3.81
N HIS A 12 2.93 -26.10 4.15
CA HIS A 12 1.70 -25.32 4.19
C HIS A 12 1.24 -24.86 2.79
N LEU A 13 2.14 -24.73 1.81
CA LEU A 13 1.77 -24.46 0.41
C LEU A 13 1.03 -25.64 -0.23
N LEU A 14 1.34 -26.86 0.19
CA LEU A 14 0.64 -28.08 -0.26
C LEU A 14 -0.77 -28.21 0.33
N LEU A 15 -1.09 -27.47 1.40
CA LEU A 15 -2.42 -27.46 2.03
C LEU A 15 -3.38 -26.43 1.39
N LEU A 16 -2.87 -25.46 0.64
CA LEU A 16 -3.71 -24.49 -0.10
C LEU A 16 -4.29 -25.09 -1.38
N ILE A 17 -3.58 -26.02 -2.01
CA ILE A 17 -4.00 -26.72 -3.24
C ILE A 17 -5.32 -27.49 -3.04
N PRO A 18 -5.53 -28.29 -1.97
CA PRO A 18 -6.81 -28.95 -1.76
C PRO A 18 -7.94 -28.00 -1.32
N LEU A 19 -7.65 -26.85 -0.70
CA LEU A 19 -8.72 -25.91 -0.29
C LEU A 19 -9.39 -25.21 -1.49
N VAL A 20 -8.63 -24.96 -2.57
CA VAL A 20 -9.15 -24.46 -3.85
C VAL A 20 -9.92 -25.55 -4.61
N LEU A 21 -9.59 -26.82 -4.38
CA LEU A 21 -10.26 -27.97 -5.02
C LEU A 21 -11.50 -28.45 -4.28
N ILE A 22 -11.72 -28.05 -3.02
CA ILE A 22 -12.86 -28.49 -2.19
C ILE A 22 -14.01 -27.45 -2.15
N SER A 23 -13.81 -26.23 -2.64
CA SER A 23 -14.94 -25.33 -2.95
C SER A 23 -15.63 -25.81 -4.23
N THR A 24 -16.49 -26.81 -4.10
CA THR A 24 -17.40 -27.23 -5.16
C THR A 24 -18.15 -26.01 -5.71
N PRO A 25 -18.27 -25.83 -7.03
CA PRO A 25 -19.28 -24.92 -7.53
C PRO A 25 -20.60 -25.47 -7.03
N ALA A 26 -21.30 -24.74 -6.16
CA ALA A 26 -22.73 -24.93 -6.03
C ALA A 26 -23.27 -24.85 -7.45
N TRP A 27 -24.00 -25.87 -7.86
CA TRP A 27 -24.54 -26.00 -9.21
C TRP A 27 -25.48 -24.82 -9.47
N ALA A 28 -24.93 -23.72 -9.98
CA ALA A 28 -25.69 -22.64 -10.57
C ALA A 28 -26.19 -23.21 -11.90
N LEU A 29 -27.50 -23.44 -11.94
CA LEU A 29 -28.25 -23.79 -13.13
C LEU A 29 -27.76 -22.93 -14.31
N GLU A 30 -27.42 -23.62 -15.40
CA GLU A 30 -26.92 -23.06 -16.65
C GLU A 30 -27.76 -21.85 -17.08
N ALA A 31 -27.19 -20.66 -16.96
CA ALA A 31 -27.63 -19.50 -17.71
C ALA A 31 -27.06 -19.66 -19.15
N PRO A 32 -27.89 -19.57 -20.20
CA PRO A 32 -27.49 -19.93 -21.57
C PRO A 32 -26.37 -19.06 -22.19
N ASP A 33 -26.02 -17.93 -21.56
CA ASP A 33 -25.06 -16.94 -22.08
C ASP A 33 -23.82 -16.75 -21.19
N ALA A 34 -23.60 -17.62 -20.20
CA ALA A 34 -22.37 -17.57 -19.40
C ALA A 34 -21.20 -18.13 -20.21
N THR A 35 -20.27 -17.25 -20.62
CA THR A 35 -18.95 -17.68 -21.11
C THR A 35 -18.36 -18.66 -20.09
N PRO A 36 -17.96 -19.88 -20.48
CA PRO A 36 -17.49 -20.85 -19.51
C PRO A 36 -16.25 -20.29 -18.82
N LEU A 37 -16.35 -20.07 -17.50
CA LEU A 37 -15.23 -19.71 -16.64
C LEU A 37 -14.13 -20.76 -16.83
N SER A 38 -13.14 -20.43 -17.64
CA SER A 38 -12.02 -21.31 -17.90
C SER A 38 -11.08 -21.26 -16.70
N TRP A 39 -10.82 -22.40 -16.07
CA TRP A 39 -9.81 -22.54 -14.99
C TRP A 39 -8.43 -21.99 -15.39
N VAL A 40 -8.20 -21.82 -16.70
CA VAL A 40 -7.02 -21.18 -17.28
C VAL A 40 -6.85 -19.73 -16.79
N SER A 41 -7.92 -18.97 -16.50
CA SER A 41 -7.82 -17.58 -16.01
C SER A 41 -7.19 -17.47 -14.62
N VAL A 42 -7.21 -18.54 -13.83
CA VAL A 42 -6.58 -18.62 -12.51
C VAL A 42 -5.08 -18.95 -12.60
N LEU A 43 -4.62 -19.55 -13.70
CA LEU A 43 -3.23 -19.96 -13.85
C LEU A 43 -2.23 -18.80 -13.85
N PRO A 44 -2.43 -17.67 -14.56
CA PRO A 44 -1.46 -16.59 -14.57
C PRO A 44 -1.23 -15.98 -13.18
N PRO A 45 -2.27 -15.64 -12.39
CA PRO A 45 -2.09 -15.22 -11.00
C PRO A 45 -1.42 -16.27 -10.11
N LEU A 46 -1.80 -17.55 -10.24
CA LEU A 46 -1.22 -18.62 -9.45
C LEU A 46 0.27 -18.82 -9.78
N LEU A 47 0.63 -18.79 -11.07
CA LEU A 47 2.00 -18.88 -11.53
C LEU A 47 2.82 -17.69 -11.01
N ALA A 48 2.29 -16.47 -11.07
CA ALA A 48 2.96 -15.30 -10.54
C ALA A 48 3.26 -15.44 -9.04
N ILE A 49 2.31 -15.95 -8.24
CA ILE A 49 2.52 -16.21 -6.80
C ILE A 49 3.62 -17.25 -6.58
N VAL A 50 3.55 -18.39 -7.27
CA VAL A 50 4.54 -19.47 -7.15
C VAL A 50 5.95 -18.98 -7.56
N LEU A 51 6.04 -18.23 -8.66
CA LEU A 51 7.30 -17.63 -9.11
C LEU A 51 7.81 -16.58 -8.13
N ALA A 52 6.95 -15.75 -7.55
CA ALA A 52 7.37 -14.74 -6.58
C ALA A 52 7.97 -15.39 -5.33
N MET A 53 7.40 -16.50 -4.86
CA MET A 53 7.90 -17.25 -3.70
C MET A 53 9.20 -18.00 -3.98
N THR A 54 9.35 -18.55 -5.19
CA THR A 54 10.53 -19.34 -5.59
C THR A 54 11.71 -18.47 -6.01
N LEU A 55 11.47 -17.46 -6.86
CA LEU A 55 12.49 -16.51 -7.32
C LEU A 55 12.86 -15.48 -6.25
N ARG A 56 11.99 -15.26 -5.25
CA ARG A 56 12.10 -14.17 -4.27
C ARG A 56 12.21 -12.79 -4.94
N GLN A 57 11.65 -12.65 -6.14
CA GLN A 57 11.66 -11.43 -6.93
C GLN A 57 10.26 -11.20 -7.50
N VAL A 58 9.56 -10.20 -6.96
CA VAL A 58 8.13 -9.95 -7.24
C VAL A 58 7.91 -9.42 -8.66
N ILE A 59 8.72 -8.45 -9.11
CA ILE A 59 8.56 -7.84 -10.44
C ILE A 59 8.72 -8.88 -11.58
N PRO A 60 9.82 -9.67 -11.66
CA PRO A 60 9.94 -10.69 -12.68
C PRO A 60 8.81 -11.74 -12.61
N ALA A 61 8.41 -12.14 -11.40
CA ALA A 61 7.34 -13.12 -11.23
C ALA A 61 5.99 -12.62 -11.75
N LEU A 62 5.62 -11.37 -11.46
CA LEU A 62 4.40 -10.76 -11.99
C LEU A 62 4.47 -10.63 -13.51
N PHE A 63 5.59 -10.16 -14.07
CA PHE A 63 5.75 -10.06 -15.52
C PHE A 63 5.65 -11.42 -16.21
N LEU A 64 6.25 -12.47 -15.65
CA LEU A 64 6.14 -13.83 -16.16
C LEU A 64 4.70 -14.36 -16.07
N GLY A 65 3.94 -13.99 -15.03
CA GLY A 65 2.50 -14.25 -14.95
C GLY A 65 1.73 -13.57 -16.08
N VAL A 66 1.98 -12.27 -16.30
CA VAL A 66 1.34 -11.51 -17.40
C VAL A 66 1.69 -12.13 -18.75
N TRP A 67 2.97 -12.47 -18.98
CA TRP A 67 3.37 -13.11 -20.23
C TRP A 67 2.71 -14.49 -20.41
N PHE A 68 2.64 -15.30 -19.38
CA PHE A 68 1.98 -16.60 -19.44
C PHE A 68 0.50 -16.48 -19.78
N GLY A 69 -0.21 -15.52 -19.18
CA GLY A 69 -1.61 -15.27 -19.51
C GLY A 69 -1.81 -14.72 -20.92
N ALA A 70 -0.96 -13.81 -21.37
CA ALA A 70 -0.98 -13.33 -22.75
C ALA A 70 -0.70 -14.47 -23.76
N TRP A 71 0.17 -15.42 -23.42
CA TRP A 71 0.38 -16.63 -24.22
C TRP A 71 -0.85 -17.55 -24.26
N ALA A 72 -1.58 -17.66 -23.13
CA ALA A 72 -2.84 -18.38 -23.06
C ALA A 72 -3.90 -17.79 -24.00
N ILE A 73 -4.06 -16.47 -23.96
CA ILE A 73 -4.99 -15.71 -24.81
C ILE A 73 -4.63 -15.87 -26.29
N ASN A 74 -3.32 -15.93 -26.60
CA ASN A 74 -2.82 -16.19 -27.95
C ASN A 74 -2.86 -17.69 -28.37
N GLY A 75 -3.61 -18.53 -27.64
CA GLY A 75 -3.92 -19.91 -28.04
C GLY A 75 -2.80 -20.93 -27.78
N PHE A 76 -1.91 -20.68 -26.81
CA PHE A 76 -0.85 -21.59 -26.36
C PHE A 76 0.04 -22.23 -27.44
N ASN A 77 0.21 -21.56 -28.58
CA ASN A 77 1.08 -22.01 -29.67
C ASN A 77 2.43 -21.27 -29.66
N LEU A 78 3.41 -21.76 -30.44
CA LEU A 78 4.77 -21.21 -30.46
C LEU A 78 4.82 -19.76 -30.99
N PRO A 79 4.08 -19.37 -32.05
CA PRO A 79 3.93 -17.96 -32.42
C PRO A 79 3.27 -17.12 -31.32
N GLY A 80 2.26 -17.68 -30.65
CA GLY A 80 1.54 -17.04 -29.54
C GLY A 80 2.40 -16.82 -28.31
N LEU A 81 3.46 -17.60 -28.10
CA LEU A 81 4.43 -17.36 -27.03
C LEU A 81 5.21 -16.05 -27.27
N TRP A 82 5.62 -15.81 -28.52
CA TRP A 82 6.31 -14.59 -28.91
C TRP A 82 5.36 -13.39 -28.95
N ASN A 83 4.20 -13.53 -29.59
CA ASN A 83 3.20 -12.46 -29.63
C ASN A 83 2.70 -12.12 -28.22
N GLY A 84 2.47 -13.14 -27.37
CA GLY A 84 2.10 -12.95 -25.98
C GLY A 84 3.14 -12.16 -25.18
N LEU A 85 4.44 -12.29 -25.49
CA LEU A 85 5.47 -11.47 -24.85
C LEU A 85 5.34 -9.99 -25.23
N LEU A 86 5.09 -9.73 -26.50
CA LEU A 86 4.89 -8.37 -27.00
C LEU A 86 3.58 -7.78 -26.44
N ASP A 87 2.49 -8.55 -26.46
CA ASP A 87 1.18 -8.18 -25.93
C ASP A 87 1.21 -7.93 -24.43
N ALA A 88 1.97 -8.71 -23.65
CA ALA A 88 2.18 -8.47 -22.23
C ALA A 88 2.62 -7.04 -21.96
N PHE A 89 3.52 -6.49 -22.78
CA PHE A 89 3.99 -5.11 -22.63
C PHE A 89 3.12 -4.09 -23.38
N GLN A 90 2.89 -4.27 -24.67
CA GLN A 90 2.25 -3.28 -25.54
C GLN A 90 0.74 -3.14 -25.32
N LYS A 91 0.08 -4.21 -24.86
CA LYS A 91 -1.37 -4.25 -24.62
C LYS A 91 -1.63 -4.21 -23.13
N PHE A 92 -1.33 -5.27 -22.39
CA PHE A 92 -1.77 -5.39 -20.99
C PHE A 92 -1.11 -4.40 -20.04
N VAL A 93 0.21 -4.22 -20.11
CA VAL A 93 0.91 -3.21 -19.28
C VAL A 93 0.53 -1.79 -19.73
N LEU A 94 0.41 -1.54 -21.04
CA LEU A 94 0.00 -0.22 -21.54
C LEU A 94 -1.42 0.13 -21.06
N ASP A 95 -2.39 -0.77 -21.25
CA ASP A 95 -3.78 -0.58 -20.85
C ASP A 95 -3.90 -0.39 -19.34
N ALA A 96 -3.08 -1.11 -18.56
CA ALA A 96 -3.01 -0.92 -17.11
C ALA A 96 -2.53 0.49 -16.73
N VAL A 97 -1.66 1.13 -17.52
CA VAL A 97 -1.15 2.48 -17.24
C VAL A 97 -2.08 3.58 -17.77
N VAL A 98 -2.69 3.38 -18.95
CA VAL A 98 -3.46 4.43 -19.65
C VAL A 98 -4.86 4.62 -19.05
N LYS A 99 -5.39 3.66 -18.29
CA LYS A 99 -6.63 3.82 -17.53
C LYS A 99 -6.56 5.07 -16.64
N PRO A 100 -7.47 6.07 -16.79
CA PRO A 100 -7.40 7.33 -16.05
C PRO A 100 -7.34 7.15 -14.52
N ASP A 101 -8.10 6.20 -13.99
CA ASP A 101 -8.14 5.89 -12.56
C ASP A 101 -6.80 5.36 -12.05
N HIS A 102 -6.19 4.43 -12.81
CA HIS A 102 -4.87 3.89 -12.51
C HIS A 102 -3.77 4.96 -12.60
N ALA A 103 -3.82 5.79 -13.65
CA ALA A 103 -2.90 6.90 -13.81
C ALA A 103 -3.03 7.92 -12.66
N ALA A 104 -4.27 8.21 -12.21
CA ALA A 104 -4.51 9.07 -11.06
C ALA A 104 -3.89 8.50 -9.79
N VAL A 105 -4.04 7.18 -9.55
CA VAL A 105 -3.39 6.47 -8.42
C VAL A 105 -1.87 6.60 -8.46
N ILE A 106 -1.26 6.38 -9.62
CA ILE A 106 0.19 6.55 -9.78
C ILE A 106 0.61 8.00 -9.47
N LEU A 107 -0.11 8.98 -10.02
CA LEU A 107 0.24 10.39 -9.86
C LEU A 107 0.17 10.86 -8.40
N PHE A 108 -0.96 10.64 -7.71
CA PHE A 108 -1.07 11.09 -6.33
C PHE A 108 -0.11 10.32 -5.41
N SER A 109 0.13 9.02 -5.66
CA SER A 109 1.04 8.20 -4.84
C SER A 109 2.48 8.70 -4.94
N LEU A 110 2.93 9.05 -6.16
CA LEU A 110 4.22 9.68 -6.38
C LEU A 110 4.30 11.07 -5.71
N MET A 111 3.24 11.88 -5.76
CA MET A 111 3.20 13.16 -5.06
C MET A 111 3.30 13.01 -3.54
N ILE A 112 2.62 12.01 -2.98
CA ILE A 112 2.71 11.70 -1.54
C ILE A 112 4.13 11.28 -1.19
N GLY A 113 4.72 10.33 -1.92
CA GLY A 113 6.12 9.94 -1.74
C GLY A 113 7.08 11.12 -1.78
N GLY A 114 6.88 12.04 -2.73
CA GLY A 114 7.66 13.27 -2.84
C GLY A 114 7.50 14.22 -1.66
N THR A 115 6.26 14.38 -1.18
CA THR A 115 5.96 15.14 0.04
C THR A 115 6.68 14.55 1.24
N VAL A 116 6.64 13.22 1.40
CA VAL A 116 7.36 12.48 2.45
C VAL A 116 8.87 12.72 2.34
N GLY A 117 9.42 12.76 1.12
CA GLY A 117 10.81 13.10 0.86
C GLY A 117 11.19 14.49 1.38
N ILE A 118 10.37 15.51 1.09
CA ILE A 118 10.56 16.89 1.55
C ILE A 118 10.48 16.98 3.09
N ILE A 119 9.42 16.44 3.70
CA ILE A 119 9.20 16.54 5.15
C ILE A 119 10.20 15.71 5.98
N SER A 120 10.77 14.67 5.38
CA SER A 120 11.88 13.92 5.97
C SER A 120 13.15 14.75 5.97
N ARG A 121 13.47 15.38 4.83
CA ARG A 121 14.69 16.18 4.68
C ARG A 121 14.63 17.51 5.45
N ASN A 122 13.47 18.14 5.53
CA ASN A 122 13.29 19.43 6.23
C ASN A 122 13.24 19.32 7.77
N GLY A 123 13.42 18.11 8.33
CA GLY A 123 13.45 17.87 9.77
C GLY A 123 12.07 17.71 10.42
N GLY A 124 10.98 17.65 9.63
CA GLY A 124 9.63 17.41 10.12
C GLY A 124 9.48 16.06 10.81
N MET A 125 9.94 14.98 10.15
CA MET A 125 9.86 13.64 10.74
C MET A 125 10.69 13.51 12.01
N GLN A 126 11.90 14.07 12.03
CA GLN A 126 12.72 14.12 13.25
C GLN A 126 12.06 14.93 14.37
N GLY A 127 11.34 16.01 14.02
CA GLY A 127 10.52 16.74 14.98
C GLY A 127 9.45 15.83 15.63
N ILE A 128 8.74 15.03 14.83
CA ILE A 128 7.75 14.06 15.35
C ILE A 128 8.44 13.04 16.28
N VAL A 129 9.60 12.51 15.88
CA VAL A 129 10.42 11.63 16.74
C VAL A 129 10.70 12.28 18.09
N ASN A 130 11.13 13.54 18.10
CA ASN A 130 11.49 14.24 19.34
C ASN A 130 10.28 14.41 20.29
N LEU A 131 9.07 14.58 19.75
CA LEU A 131 7.83 14.62 20.54
C LEU A 131 7.48 13.25 21.14
N ILE A 132 7.58 12.20 20.32
CA ILE A 132 7.16 10.85 20.73
C ILE A 132 8.19 10.19 21.65
N ALA A 133 9.47 10.47 21.45
CA ALA A 133 10.56 9.92 22.26
C ALA A 133 10.43 10.27 23.75
N ALA A 134 9.76 11.38 24.10
CA ALA A 134 9.47 11.73 25.49
C ALA A 134 8.47 10.76 26.16
N TRP A 135 7.61 10.11 25.38
CA TRP A 135 6.60 9.16 25.86
C TRP A 135 6.99 7.70 25.61
N ALA A 136 7.73 7.43 24.54
CA ALA A 136 8.21 6.10 24.16
C ALA A 136 9.51 5.73 24.92
N ASP A 137 9.43 5.69 26.25
CA ASP A 137 10.55 5.37 27.16
C ASP A 137 10.79 3.86 27.36
N ASP A 138 9.88 3.02 26.87
CA ASP A 138 10.05 1.56 26.85
C ASP A 138 9.59 0.94 25.51
N ALA A 139 10.00 -0.31 25.27
CA ALA A 139 9.69 -1.04 24.03
C ALA A 139 8.18 -1.18 23.76
N ARG A 140 7.35 -1.34 24.80
CA ARG A 140 5.89 -1.49 24.67
C ARG A 140 5.28 -0.16 24.24
N ARG A 141 5.64 0.94 24.89
CA ARG A 141 5.20 2.30 24.54
C ARG A 141 5.69 2.70 23.16
N ALA A 142 6.93 2.37 22.79
CA ALA A 142 7.42 2.58 21.43
C ALA A 142 6.56 1.83 20.40
N CYS A 143 6.23 0.56 20.63
CA CYS A 143 5.36 -0.21 19.73
C CYS A 143 3.94 0.36 19.64
N LEU A 144 3.35 0.78 20.77
CA LEU A 144 2.03 1.39 20.82
C LEU A 144 2.00 2.76 20.12
N ALA A 145 3.05 3.56 20.28
CA ALA A 145 3.21 4.82 19.55
C ALA A 145 3.32 4.57 18.04
N THR A 146 4.06 3.55 17.62
CA THR A 146 4.16 3.15 16.22
C THR A 146 2.79 2.76 15.67
N ALA A 147 2.05 1.90 16.39
CA ALA A 147 0.72 1.46 15.95
C ALA A 147 -0.28 2.63 15.89
N ALA A 148 -0.26 3.52 16.88
CA ALA A 148 -1.11 4.72 16.90
C ALA A 148 -0.77 5.71 15.78
N MET A 149 0.53 5.89 15.48
CA MET A 149 0.95 6.69 14.33
C MET A 149 0.51 6.06 13.02
N GLY A 150 0.60 4.73 12.91
CA GLY A 150 0.02 3.96 11.81
C GLY A 150 -1.46 4.26 11.60
N LEU A 151 -2.28 4.21 12.66
CA LEU A 151 -3.68 4.61 12.56
C LEU A 151 -3.87 6.09 12.17
N ALA A 152 -2.97 6.98 12.59
CA ALA A 152 -3.07 8.40 12.26
C ALA A 152 -2.77 8.70 10.79
N VAL A 153 -1.90 7.91 10.15
CA VAL A 153 -1.55 8.01 8.72
C VAL A 153 -2.41 7.01 7.92
N PHE A 154 -3.73 7.03 8.13
CA PHE A 154 -4.66 6.06 7.54
C PHE A 154 -4.97 6.27 6.05
N PHE A 155 -4.68 7.46 5.54
CA PHE A 155 -5.18 7.88 4.23
C PHE A 155 -4.49 7.19 3.05
N ASP A 156 -3.28 6.64 3.24
CA ASP A 156 -2.53 5.92 2.20
C ASP A 156 -1.55 4.94 2.84
N ASP A 157 -1.51 3.69 2.37
CA ASP A 157 -0.70 2.61 2.92
C ASP A 157 0.80 2.74 2.60
N TYR A 158 1.14 3.27 1.43
CA TYR A 158 2.53 3.55 1.07
C TYR A 158 3.11 4.72 1.88
N ALA A 159 2.34 5.81 2.00
CA ALA A 159 2.66 6.95 2.83
C ALA A 159 2.83 6.52 4.29
N ASN A 160 1.91 5.72 4.81
CA ASN A 160 1.99 5.15 6.15
C ASN A 160 3.31 4.40 6.33
N THR A 161 3.61 3.48 5.43
CA THR A 161 4.82 2.66 5.53
C THR A 161 6.10 3.49 5.49
N LEU A 162 6.16 4.50 4.62
CA LEU A 162 7.32 5.40 4.54
C LEU A 162 7.42 6.33 5.75
N VAL A 163 6.33 6.98 6.14
CA VAL A 163 6.29 7.99 7.20
C VAL A 163 6.52 7.31 8.55
N VAL A 164 5.69 6.33 8.90
CA VAL A 164 5.76 5.64 10.19
C VAL A 164 7.02 4.80 10.28
N GLY A 165 7.34 4.04 9.22
CA GLY A 165 8.53 3.19 9.18
C GLY A 165 9.83 3.98 9.35
N ASN A 166 10.00 5.12 8.68
CA ASN A 166 11.23 5.92 8.81
C ASN A 166 11.30 6.70 10.12
N THR A 167 10.16 7.15 10.64
CA THR A 167 10.08 7.96 11.88
C THR A 167 10.28 7.10 13.10
N MET A 168 9.61 5.94 13.17
CA MET A 168 9.66 5.10 14.34
C MET A 168 10.91 4.23 14.40
N ARG A 169 11.59 3.98 13.27
CA ARG A 169 12.84 3.20 13.25
C ARG A 169 13.87 3.64 14.30
N PRO A 170 14.31 4.91 14.39
CA PRO A 170 15.25 5.33 15.44
C PRO A 170 14.70 5.18 16.86
N VAL A 171 13.38 5.34 17.06
CA VAL A 171 12.73 5.19 18.37
C VAL A 171 12.66 3.71 18.78
N THR A 172 12.32 2.82 17.85
CA THR A 172 12.27 1.38 18.11
C THR A 172 13.67 0.79 18.24
N ASP A 173 14.64 1.25 17.43
CA ASP A 173 16.03 0.80 17.50
C ASP A 173 16.65 1.18 18.87
N SER A 174 16.36 2.38 19.42
CA SER A 174 16.86 2.78 20.75
C SER A 174 16.25 1.95 21.90
N MET A 175 15.06 1.40 21.69
CA MET A 175 14.36 0.52 22.64
C MET A 175 14.63 -0.98 22.37
N LYS A 176 15.59 -1.31 21.48
CA LYS A 176 15.93 -2.68 21.06
C LYS A 176 14.75 -3.50 20.54
N VAL A 177 13.77 -2.85 19.94
CA VAL A 177 12.67 -3.52 19.23
C VAL A 177 13.19 -3.98 17.88
N SER A 178 12.91 -5.24 17.51
CA SER A 178 13.37 -5.78 16.25
C SER A 178 12.73 -5.07 15.04
N ARG A 179 13.50 -4.91 13.97
CA ARG A 179 12.99 -4.33 12.71
C ARG A 179 11.89 -5.18 12.08
N ALA A 180 11.88 -6.50 12.34
CA ALA A 180 10.81 -7.40 11.94
C ALA A 180 9.48 -7.04 12.63
N LYS A 181 9.52 -6.72 13.93
CA LYS A 181 8.36 -6.28 14.69
C LYS A 181 7.89 -4.88 14.27
N LEU A 182 8.82 -3.95 14.03
CA LEU A 182 8.48 -2.65 13.43
C LEU A 182 7.76 -2.82 12.09
N ALA A 183 8.30 -3.65 11.19
CA ALA A 183 7.69 -3.93 9.89
C ALA A 183 6.30 -4.53 10.03
N TYR A 184 6.12 -5.50 10.94
CA TYR A 184 4.81 -6.08 11.24
C TYR A 184 3.80 -5.03 11.71
N ILE A 185 4.19 -4.14 12.64
CA ILE A 185 3.30 -3.11 13.16
C ILE A 185 2.89 -2.15 12.04
N VAL A 186 3.88 -1.64 11.30
CA VAL A 186 3.67 -0.68 10.21
C VAL A 186 2.74 -1.27 9.15
N ASP A 187 3.03 -2.48 8.68
CA ASP A 187 2.24 -3.20 7.66
C ASP A 187 0.80 -3.45 8.14
N SER A 188 0.63 -3.92 9.38
CA SER A 188 -0.69 -4.18 9.97
C SER A 188 -1.53 -2.91 10.20
N THR A 189 -0.90 -1.74 10.21
CA THR A 189 -1.59 -0.44 10.31
C THR A 189 -1.69 0.32 8.99
N ALA A 190 -1.01 -0.14 7.95
CA ALA A 190 -1.03 0.48 6.64
C ALA A 190 -2.18 -0.09 5.80
N ALA A 191 -2.00 -1.28 5.20
CA ALA A 191 -2.98 -1.86 4.30
C ALA A 191 -4.33 -2.17 4.98
N PRO A 192 -4.39 -2.79 6.18
CA PRO A 192 -5.67 -3.00 6.89
C PRO A 192 -6.48 -1.72 7.07
N VAL A 193 -5.85 -0.67 7.60
CA VAL A 193 -6.56 0.58 7.87
C VAL A 193 -6.99 1.25 6.57
N ALA A 194 -6.14 1.23 5.53
CA ALA A 194 -6.44 1.81 4.24
C ALA A 194 -7.69 1.18 3.57
N THR A 195 -8.02 -0.08 3.89
CA THR A 195 -9.18 -0.79 3.35
C THR A 195 -10.50 -0.55 4.09
N VAL A 196 -10.47 -0.01 5.31
CA VAL A 196 -11.69 0.21 6.14
C VAL A 196 -11.92 1.66 6.52
N ALA A 197 -10.90 2.53 6.39
CA ALA A 197 -11.07 3.95 6.63
C ALA A 197 -11.90 4.59 5.52
N LEU A 198 -12.67 5.62 5.90
CA LEU A 198 -13.69 6.23 5.04
C LEU A 198 -13.11 7.07 3.89
N VAL A 199 -11.88 7.54 4.06
CA VAL A 199 -11.18 8.43 3.14
C VAL A 199 -9.74 7.93 3.01
N THR A 200 -9.50 7.15 1.96
CA THR A 200 -8.18 6.56 1.67
C THR A 200 -7.92 6.53 0.18
N THR A 201 -6.70 6.16 -0.21
CA THR A 201 -6.32 5.97 -1.61
C THR A 201 -6.97 4.74 -2.27
N TRP A 202 -7.51 3.82 -1.48
CA TRP A 202 -8.15 2.59 -1.95
C TRP A 202 -9.67 2.69 -2.10
N ILE A 203 -10.29 3.72 -1.54
CA ILE A 203 -11.75 3.88 -1.57
C ILE A 203 -12.29 3.95 -3.00
N GLY A 204 -11.59 4.68 -3.89
CA GLY A 204 -12.00 4.81 -5.29
C GLY A 204 -12.01 3.46 -6.01
N THR A 205 -10.99 2.63 -5.78
CA THR A 205 -10.92 1.29 -6.36
C THR A 205 -11.97 0.36 -5.77
N GLN A 206 -12.16 0.35 -4.44
CA GLN A 206 -13.17 -0.50 -3.80
C GLN A 206 -14.59 -0.15 -4.25
N VAL A 207 -14.92 1.15 -4.26
CA VAL A 207 -16.23 1.64 -4.70
C VAL A 207 -16.43 1.39 -6.19
N GLY A 208 -15.39 1.56 -7.01
CA GLY A 208 -15.44 1.24 -8.44
C GLY A 208 -15.75 -0.24 -8.69
N LEU A 209 -15.03 -1.15 -8.03
CA LEU A 209 -15.28 -2.60 -8.12
C LEU A 209 -16.67 -2.99 -7.63
N ILE A 210 -17.14 -2.37 -6.55
CA ILE A 210 -18.49 -2.59 -6.05
C ILE A 210 -19.53 -2.11 -7.08
N GLY A 211 -19.33 -0.93 -7.68
CA GLY A 211 -20.21 -0.39 -8.71
C GLY A 211 -20.26 -1.28 -9.96
N GLU A 212 -19.10 -1.77 -10.41
CA GLU A 212 -19.02 -2.74 -11.50
C GLU A 212 -19.79 -4.02 -11.17
N ALA A 213 -19.59 -4.58 -9.98
CA ALA A 213 -20.32 -5.76 -9.53
C ALA A 213 -21.85 -5.53 -9.47
N ILE A 214 -22.29 -4.38 -8.94
CA ILE A 214 -23.71 -4.00 -8.90
C ILE A 214 -24.30 -3.96 -10.32
N SER A 215 -23.57 -3.42 -11.32
CA SER A 215 -24.06 -3.33 -12.70
C SER A 215 -24.33 -4.70 -13.36
N THR A 216 -23.73 -5.78 -12.84
CA THR A 216 -23.93 -7.15 -13.32
C THR A 216 -25.10 -7.87 -12.66
N ILE A 217 -25.68 -7.32 -11.58
CA ILE A 217 -26.77 -7.93 -10.81
C ILE A 217 -28.07 -7.20 -11.16
N PRO A 218 -29.00 -7.85 -11.90
CA PRO A 218 -30.31 -7.29 -12.18
C PRO A 218 -31.05 -6.93 -10.87
N ASP A 219 -31.80 -5.82 -10.89
CA ASP A 219 -32.63 -5.33 -9.79
C ASP A 219 -31.91 -4.88 -8.50
N LEU A 220 -30.57 -4.80 -8.50
CA LEU A 220 -29.80 -4.22 -7.40
C LEU A 220 -29.54 -2.73 -7.64
N ASP A 221 -30.46 -1.87 -7.21
CA ASP A 221 -30.28 -0.41 -7.26
C ASP A 221 -29.69 0.10 -5.93
N ALA A 222 -28.37 -0.04 -5.78
CA ALA A 222 -27.64 0.40 -4.60
C ALA A 222 -26.49 1.33 -4.98
N GLU A 223 -26.28 2.38 -4.18
CA GLU A 223 -25.10 3.22 -4.30
C GLU A 223 -23.86 2.46 -3.81
N ALA A 224 -22.85 2.33 -4.67
CA ALA A 224 -21.64 1.57 -4.38
C ALA A 224 -20.92 2.02 -3.11
N TYR A 225 -20.88 3.33 -2.83
CA TYR A 225 -20.29 3.86 -1.60
C TYR A 225 -21.05 3.43 -0.33
N LEU A 226 -22.38 3.38 -0.39
CA LEU A 226 -23.19 2.94 0.75
C LEU A 226 -23.05 1.46 1.01
N LEU A 227 -22.96 0.67 -0.06
CA LEU A 227 -22.69 -0.75 0.05
C LEU A 227 -21.30 -1.00 0.63
N PHE A 228 -20.29 -0.19 0.26
CA PHE A 228 -18.99 -0.18 0.91
C PHE A 228 -19.10 0.11 2.42
N LEU A 229 -19.80 1.18 2.83
CA LEU A 229 -19.96 1.48 4.25
C LEU A 229 -20.64 0.33 5.02
N ALA A 230 -21.63 -0.30 4.40
CA ALA A 230 -22.32 -1.46 4.96
C ALA A 230 -21.44 -2.72 5.01
N SER A 231 -20.38 -2.81 4.19
CA SER A 231 -19.46 -3.94 4.16
C SER A 231 -18.36 -3.85 5.22
N ILE A 232 -18.06 -2.67 5.76
CA ILE A 232 -17.00 -2.45 6.77
C ILE A 232 -17.09 -3.42 7.96
N PRO A 233 -18.26 -3.68 8.59
CA PRO A 233 -18.36 -4.63 9.70
C PRO A 233 -18.01 -6.08 9.31
N TYR A 234 -18.10 -6.41 8.02
CA TYR A 234 -17.77 -7.73 7.46
C TYR A 234 -16.31 -7.83 6.99
N SER A 235 -15.56 -6.73 7.04
CA SER A 235 -14.12 -6.69 6.77
C SER A 235 -13.33 -7.27 7.96
N PHE A 236 -13.52 -8.56 8.23
CA PHE A 236 -12.96 -9.25 9.40
C PHE A 236 -11.44 -9.17 9.45
N TYR A 237 -10.76 -9.41 8.32
CA TYR A 237 -9.29 -9.40 8.31
C TYR A 237 -8.72 -8.03 8.72
N PRO A 238 -9.10 -6.89 8.11
CA PRO A 238 -8.60 -5.60 8.53
C PRO A 238 -8.87 -5.27 10.00
N LEU A 239 -10.11 -5.49 10.46
CA LEU A 239 -10.51 -5.17 11.84
C LEU A 239 -9.75 -6.01 12.85
N LEU A 240 -9.62 -7.32 12.59
CA LEU A 240 -8.89 -8.22 13.46
C LEU A 240 -7.39 -7.97 13.41
N ALA A 241 -6.81 -7.63 12.25
CA ALA A 241 -5.40 -7.28 12.12
C ALA A 241 -5.05 -6.03 12.94
N VAL A 242 -5.89 -4.99 12.88
CA VAL A 242 -5.74 -3.78 13.70
C VAL A 242 -5.87 -4.12 15.19
N ALA A 243 -6.90 -4.86 15.60
CA ALA A 243 -7.03 -5.27 17.00
C ALA A 243 -5.82 -6.09 17.47
N PHE A 244 -5.34 -6.99 16.63
CA PHE A 244 -4.24 -7.89 16.93
C PHE A 244 -2.90 -7.15 17.05
N VAL A 245 -2.60 -6.18 16.18
CA VAL A 245 -1.37 -5.39 16.29
C VAL A 245 -1.33 -4.59 17.60
N PHE A 246 -2.46 -4.01 18.04
CA PHE A 246 -2.53 -3.34 19.34
C PHE A 246 -2.40 -4.32 20.51
N MET A 247 -2.97 -5.52 20.42
CA MET A 247 -2.77 -6.58 21.41
C MET A 247 -1.31 -7.01 21.51
N VAL A 248 -0.62 -7.19 20.38
CA VAL A 248 0.79 -7.58 20.34
C VAL A 248 1.66 -6.45 20.90
N ALA A 249 1.43 -5.21 20.47
CA ALA A 249 2.12 -4.03 20.97
C ALA A 249 1.92 -3.82 22.47
N ALA A 250 0.69 -4.01 22.99
CA ALA A 250 0.38 -3.85 24.40
C ALA A 250 0.87 -5.01 25.28
N SER A 251 0.72 -6.26 24.83
CA SER A 251 1.11 -7.42 25.64
C SER A 251 2.61 -7.69 25.61
N GLY A 252 3.32 -7.20 24.60
CA GLY A 252 4.71 -7.56 24.34
C GLY A 252 4.90 -9.04 23.97
N ARG A 253 3.82 -9.77 23.69
CA ARG A 253 3.85 -11.18 23.32
C ARG A 253 4.01 -11.32 21.82
N ASP A 254 5.26 -11.50 21.42
CA ASP A 254 5.64 -11.77 20.04
C ASP A 254 5.41 -13.25 19.68
N PHE A 255 5.22 -13.54 18.39
CA PHE A 255 4.92 -14.89 17.91
C PHE A 255 5.79 -15.29 16.72
N GLY A 256 5.91 -16.59 16.49
CA GLY A 256 6.55 -17.17 15.30
C GLY A 256 8.01 -16.70 15.09
N PRO A 257 8.43 -16.48 13.83
CA PRO A 257 9.77 -15.95 13.51
C PRO A 257 10.04 -14.57 14.11
N MET A 258 9.02 -13.75 14.30
CA MET A 258 9.15 -12.42 14.90
C MET A 258 9.61 -12.50 16.36
N ALA A 259 9.10 -13.46 17.14
CA ALA A 259 9.54 -13.68 18.52
C ALA A 259 11.05 -13.98 18.61
N LYS A 260 11.59 -14.75 17.65
CA LYS A 260 13.02 -15.04 17.57
C LYS A 260 13.82 -13.77 17.22
N ALA A 261 13.35 -13.00 16.24
CA ALA A 261 13.98 -11.73 15.87
C ALA A 261 14.01 -10.74 17.05
N GLU A 262 12.93 -10.69 17.83
CA GLU A 262 12.85 -9.85 19.03
C GLU A 262 13.83 -10.31 20.12
N ALA A 263 13.90 -11.62 20.40
CA ALA A 263 14.87 -12.16 21.35
C ALA A 263 16.31 -11.83 20.94
N THR A 264 16.64 -11.97 19.66
CA THR A 264 17.95 -11.57 19.12
C THR A 264 18.19 -10.07 19.29
N ALA A 265 17.23 -9.21 18.96
CA ALA A 265 17.39 -7.76 19.08
C ALA A 265 17.63 -7.29 20.52
N ARG A 266 17.02 -7.96 21.52
CA ARG A 266 17.24 -7.67 22.94
C ARG A 266 18.64 -8.02 23.42
N LEU A 267 19.19 -9.13 22.91
CA LEU A 267 20.51 -9.65 23.26
C LEU A 267 21.65 -9.02 22.44
N ALA A 268 21.34 -8.50 21.25
CA ALA A 268 22.31 -7.92 20.35
C ALA A 268 22.91 -6.62 20.87
N ASP A 269 24.20 -6.43 20.59
CA ASP A 269 24.85 -5.13 20.63
C ASP A 269 24.50 -4.29 19.38
N ALA A 270 24.85 -3.00 19.41
CA ALA A 270 24.52 -2.08 18.34
C ALA A 270 25.17 -2.45 16.99
N GLU A 271 26.30 -3.16 17.01
CA GLU A 271 27.06 -3.57 15.83
C GLU A 271 26.39 -4.77 15.13
N THR A 272 25.92 -5.76 15.89
CA THR A 272 25.18 -6.92 15.39
C THR A 272 23.85 -6.52 14.74
N LEU A 273 23.15 -5.51 15.27
CA LEU A 273 21.93 -4.97 14.66
C LEU A 273 22.16 -4.34 13.29
N HIS A 274 23.36 -3.79 13.06
CA HIS A 274 23.71 -3.15 11.79
C HIS A 274 24.04 -4.18 10.69
N HIS A 275 24.55 -5.35 11.06
CA HIS A 275 24.87 -6.45 10.13
C HIS A 275 23.66 -7.30 9.71
N LEU A 276 22.56 -7.28 10.46
CA LEU A 276 21.32 -8.00 10.12
C LEU A 276 20.50 -7.33 9.00
N GLN A 277 21.08 -6.37 8.27
CA GLN A 277 20.43 -5.71 7.15
C GLN A 277 20.22 -6.69 5.99
N SER A 278 18.96 -6.97 5.66
CA SER A 278 18.60 -7.71 4.46
C SER A 278 19.01 -6.93 3.20
N ALA A 279 19.50 -7.61 2.16
CA ALA A 279 19.84 -7.03 0.86
C ALA A 279 18.68 -6.26 0.19
N VAL A 280 17.43 -6.53 0.56
CA VAL A 280 16.23 -5.81 0.08
C VAL A 280 16.15 -4.37 0.63
N ALA A 281 16.82 -4.07 1.75
CA ALA A 281 16.79 -2.75 2.39
C ALA A 281 17.85 -1.77 1.84
N ALA A 282 18.71 -2.20 0.92
CA ALA A 282 19.82 -1.40 0.42
C ALA A 282 19.37 -0.18 -0.42
N ASP A 283 18.19 -0.23 -1.04
CA ASP A 283 17.70 0.85 -1.92
C ASP A 283 16.92 1.96 -1.19
N CYS A 284 16.65 1.82 0.10
CA CYS A 284 15.91 2.80 0.91
C CYS A 284 16.81 3.37 2.01
N GLU A 285 17.86 4.11 1.63
CA GLU A 285 18.59 4.92 2.61
C GLU A 285 17.65 5.92 3.29
N PRO A 286 17.64 6.01 4.63
CA PRO A 286 16.79 6.95 5.33
C PRO A 286 17.18 8.39 4.94
N ILE A 287 16.19 9.17 4.50
CA ILE A 287 16.38 10.58 4.17
C ILE A 287 16.68 11.33 5.46
N LYS A 288 17.97 11.62 5.70
CA LYS A 288 18.42 12.34 6.89
C LYS A 288 18.01 13.80 6.83
N ALA A 289 17.62 14.37 7.96
CA ALA A 289 17.37 15.80 8.07
C ALA A 289 18.62 16.65 7.75
N VAL A 290 18.42 17.88 7.28
CA VAL A 290 19.52 18.84 7.10
C VAL A 290 20.18 19.15 8.45
N LYS A 291 21.51 19.03 8.52
CA LYS A 291 22.28 19.29 9.76
C LYS A 291 22.18 20.77 10.14
N GLY A 292 22.03 21.05 11.44
CA GLY A 292 22.02 22.41 11.98
C GLY A 292 20.75 23.22 11.70
N LYS A 293 19.70 22.61 11.12
CA LYS A 293 18.40 23.23 10.89
C LYS A 293 17.37 22.78 11.93
N PRO A 294 16.34 23.61 12.22
CA PRO A 294 15.36 23.28 13.25
C PRO A 294 14.53 22.04 12.89
N GLN A 295 14.44 21.10 13.82
CA GLN A 295 13.67 19.85 13.68
C GLN A 295 12.31 20.02 14.33
N ARG A 296 11.33 20.56 13.59
CA ARG A 296 10.01 20.91 14.12
C ARG A 296 8.94 19.99 13.53
N ALA A 297 8.16 19.33 14.37
CA ALA A 297 7.10 18.42 13.91
C ALA A 297 6.06 19.08 13.00
N ILE A 298 5.82 20.38 13.18
CA ILE A 298 4.90 21.14 12.32
C ILE A 298 5.28 21.06 10.83
N ASN A 299 6.57 20.89 10.51
CA ASN A 299 7.06 20.75 9.13
C ASN A 299 6.63 19.44 8.45
N ALA A 300 6.13 18.47 9.21
CA ALA A 300 5.51 17.24 8.72
C ALA A 300 3.99 17.23 8.96
N VAL A 301 3.54 17.62 10.16
CA VAL A 301 2.13 17.60 10.54
C VAL A 301 1.29 18.53 9.67
N LEU A 302 1.75 19.75 9.40
CA LEU A 302 0.95 20.72 8.62
C LEU A 302 0.77 20.28 7.15
N PRO A 303 1.82 19.85 6.40
CA PRO A 303 1.62 19.31 5.06
C PRO A 303 0.68 18.09 5.00
N ILE A 304 0.78 17.18 5.96
CA ILE A 304 -0.10 16.00 6.05
C ILE A 304 -1.54 16.43 6.36
N ALA A 305 -1.73 17.35 7.30
CA ALA A 305 -3.05 17.88 7.62
C ALA A 305 -3.67 18.59 6.40
N MET A 306 -2.90 19.43 5.69
CA MET A 306 -3.34 20.11 4.48
C MET A 306 -3.69 19.14 3.36
N LEU A 307 -2.99 18.00 3.25
CA LEU A 307 -3.38 16.91 2.37
C LEU A 307 -4.75 16.36 2.76
N ILE A 308 -4.93 15.94 4.03
CA ILE A 308 -6.19 15.35 4.51
C ILE A 308 -7.37 16.31 4.32
N PHE A 309 -7.22 17.57 4.73
CA PHE A 309 -8.26 18.60 4.53
C PHE A 309 -8.49 18.90 3.05
N GLY A 310 -7.44 18.86 2.22
CA GLY A 310 -7.57 19.00 0.77
C GLY A 310 -8.38 17.86 0.14
N VAL A 311 -8.18 16.61 0.58
CA VAL A 311 -8.98 15.47 0.13
C VAL A 311 -10.43 15.61 0.59
N MET A 312 -10.68 15.91 1.87
CA MET A 312 -12.04 16.10 2.38
C MET A 312 -12.77 17.26 1.68
N GLY A 313 -12.08 18.36 1.43
CA GLY A 313 -12.61 19.48 0.66
C GLY A 313 -12.88 19.11 -0.80
N GLY A 314 -11.98 18.34 -1.42
CA GLY A 314 -12.18 17.80 -2.77
C GLY A 314 -13.40 16.90 -2.86
N LEU A 315 -13.58 15.98 -1.91
CA LEU A 315 -14.73 15.08 -1.86
C LEU A 315 -16.04 15.88 -1.74
N TYR A 316 -16.05 16.90 -0.89
CA TYR A 316 -17.22 17.76 -0.74
C TYR A 316 -17.52 18.57 -2.02
N VAL A 317 -16.51 19.15 -2.67
CA VAL A 317 -16.69 19.97 -3.88
C VAL A 317 -17.12 19.11 -5.07
N THR A 318 -16.44 17.99 -5.30
CA THR A 318 -16.76 17.08 -6.41
C THR A 318 -18.10 16.38 -6.18
N GLY A 319 -18.36 15.95 -4.95
CA GLY A 319 -19.63 15.34 -4.55
C GLY A 319 -20.81 16.28 -4.72
N LYS A 320 -20.69 17.54 -4.27
CA LYS A 320 -21.77 18.52 -4.44
C LYS A 320 -22.07 18.81 -5.90
N ALA A 321 -21.05 18.82 -6.76
CA ALA A 321 -21.24 18.95 -8.19
C ALA A 321 -21.96 17.73 -8.81
N GLY A 322 -21.78 16.54 -8.24
CA GLY A 322 -22.43 15.30 -8.67
C GLY A 322 -23.91 15.19 -8.30
N VAL A 323 -24.30 15.64 -7.10
CA VAL A 323 -25.70 15.54 -6.62
C VAL A 323 -26.58 16.71 -7.09
N GLY A 324 -25.99 17.87 -7.40
CA GLY A 324 -26.71 19.09 -7.78
C GLY A 324 -27.02 20.00 -6.58
N LEU A 325 -27.61 21.18 -6.88
CA LEU A 325 -27.92 22.22 -5.90
C LEU A 325 -29.34 22.02 -5.37
N ASP A 326 -29.55 21.16 -4.37
CA ASP A 326 -30.53 21.33 -3.28
C ASP A 326 -30.66 20.07 -2.40
N GLY A 327 -30.76 20.26 -1.07
CA GLY A 327 -31.24 19.24 -0.10
C GLY A 327 -30.40 17.98 0.14
N ALA A 328 -29.34 17.74 -0.63
CA ALA A 328 -28.50 16.54 -0.52
C ALA A 328 -27.89 16.37 0.88
N SER A 329 -28.00 15.17 1.43
CA SER A 329 -27.35 14.83 2.69
C SER A 329 -25.84 14.71 2.50
N LEU A 330 -25.06 14.79 3.59
CA LEU A 330 -23.60 14.58 3.54
C LEU A 330 -23.25 13.21 2.95
N LYS A 331 -24.12 12.22 3.18
CA LYS A 331 -23.97 10.86 2.66
C LYS A 331 -24.07 10.84 1.13
N ASP A 332 -25.04 11.55 0.56
CA ASP A 332 -25.25 11.62 -0.89
C ASP A 332 -24.09 12.36 -1.57
N ILE A 333 -23.62 13.45 -0.94
CA ILE A 333 -22.46 14.21 -1.42
C ILE A 333 -21.22 13.32 -1.48
N VAL A 334 -20.91 12.59 -0.40
CA VAL A 334 -19.74 11.71 -0.38
C VAL A 334 -19.91 10.53 -1.35
N GLY A 335 -21.13 10.00 -1.49
CA GLY A 335 -21.42 8.91 -2.43
C GLY A 335 -21.23 9.29 -3.90
N ALA A 336 -21.52 10.53 -4.27
CA ALA A 336 -21.34 11.05 -5.63
C ALA A 336 -19.95 11.67 -5.89
N ALA A 337 -19.05 11.64 -4.90
CA ALA A 337 -17.76 12.32 -4.98
C ALA A 337 -16.76 11.60 -5.89
N ASP A 338 -15.96 12.38 -6.62
CA ASP A 338 -14.83 11.87 -7.38
C ASP A 338 -13.62 11.74 -6.46
N SER A 339 -13.42 10.53 -5.95
CA SER A 339 -12.34 10.22 -5.00
C SER A 339 -10.96 10.42 -5.63
N TYR A 340 -10.77 10.08 -6.91
CA TYR A 340 -9.49 10.23 -7.59
C TYR A 340 -9.09 11.70 -7.73
N LYS A 341 -10.00 12.56 -8.22
CA LYS A 341 -9.74 14.01 -8.29
C LYS A 341 -9.44 14.62 -6.93
N SER A 342 -10.20 14.21 -5.91
CA SER A 342 -10.03 14.70 -4.53
C SER A 342 -8.66 14.36 -3.96
N LEU A 343 -8.17 13.13 -4.21
CA LEU A 343 -6.82 12.69 -3.84
C LEU A 343 -5.72 13.43 -4.60
N MET A 344 -5.92 13.70 -5.89
CA MET A 344 -4.99 14.51 -6.68
C MET A 344 -4.88 15.94 -6.14
N TRP A 345 -6.01 16.58 -5.81
CA TRP A 345 -6.00 17.93 -5.24
C TRP A 345 -5.36 17.96 -3.85
N GLY A 346 -5.72 17.01 -2.97
CA GLY A 346 -5.16 16.91 -1.64
C GLY A 346 -3.65 16.68 -1.66
N SER A 347 -3.16 15.74 -2.46
CA SER A 347 -1.72 15.46 -2.58
C SER A 347 -0.94 16.66 -3.12
N MET A 348 -1.50 17.40 -4.09
CA MET A 348 -0.90 18.64 -4.59
C MET A 348 -0.83 19.73 -3.51
N ILE A 349 -1.92 19.94 -2.76
CA ILE A 349 -1.98 20.94 -1.67
C ILE A 349 -0.97 20.59 -0.56
N GLY A 350 -0.89 19.32 -0.16
CA GLY A 350 0.07 18.85 0.84
C GLY A 350 1.52 19.07 0.38
N MET A 351 1.83 18.71 -0.86
CA MET A 351 3.15 18.90 -1.45
C MET A 351 3.54 20.38 -1.52
N MET A 352 2.65 21.24 -2.01
CA MET A 352 2.87 22.68 -2.07
C MET A 352 3.06 23.29 -0.67
N THR A 353 2.30 22.83 0.32
CA THR A 353 2.47 23.24 1.72
C THR A 353 3.87 22.88 2.22
N ALA A 354 4.34 21.65 1.97
CA ALA A 354 5.68 21.23 2.35
C ALA A 354 6.77 22.08 1.69
N VAL A 355 6.64 22.39 0.39
CA VAL A 355 7.56 23.27 -0.35
C VAL A 355 7.58 24.67 0.26
N VAL A 356 6.42 25.31 0.38
CA VAL A 356 6.31 26.69 0.90
C VAL A 356 6.87 26.79 2.30
N MET A 357 6.51 25.88 3.20
CA MET A 357 7.02 25.88 4.58
C MET A 357 8.54 25.73 4.64
N THR A 358 9.09 24.86 3.79
CA THR A 358 10.53 24.57 3.77
C THR A 358 11.33 25.76 3.26
N LEU A 359 10.84 26.42 2.19
CA LEU A 359 11.47 27.60 1.60
C LEU A 359 11.30 28.84 2.50
N ALA A 360 10.11 29.06 3.05
CA ALA A 360 9.83 30.19 3.94
C ALA A 360 10.69 30.17 5.21
N GLN A 361 10.92 28.98 5.77
CA GLN A 361 11.82 28.78 6.91
C GLN A 361 13.31 28.75 6.52
N ARG A 362 13.64 28.87 5.23
CA ARG A 362 15.01 28.80 4.68
C ARG A 362 15.75 27.56 5.16
N ILE A 363 15.04 26.41 5.21
CA ILE A 363 15.63 25.13 5.63
C ILE A 363 16.45 24.55 4.47
N MET A 364 15.92 24.64 3.25
CA MET A 364 16.52 24.15 2.02
C MET A 364 16.38 25.17 0.88
N SER A 365 17.27 25.10 -0.11
CA SER A 365 17.10 25.77 -1.41
C SER A 365 16.04 25.06 -2.27
N LEU A 366 15.57 25.71 -3.35
CA LEU A 366 14.62 25.08 -4.28
C LEU A 366 15.20 23.80 -4.91
N GLU A 367 16.49 23.81 -5.25
CA GLU A 367 17.19 22.65 -5.79
C GLU A 367 17.22 21.49 -4.77
N GLU A 368 17.51 21.80 -3.51
CA GLU A 368 17.49 20.80 -2.43
C GLU A 368 16.09 20.25 -2.19
N VAL A 369 15.05 21.08 -2.29
CA VAL A 369 13.64 20.67 -2.20
C VAL A 369 13.29 19.70 -3.33
N VAL A 370 13.62 20.04 -4.59
CA VAL A 370 13.38 19.17 -5.75
C VAL A 370 14.13 17.84 -5.61
N ASN A 371 15.38 17.88 -5.16
CA ASN A 371 16.17 16.68 -4.89
C ASN A 371 15.56 15.82 -3.77
N ALA A 372 15.07 16.43 -2.69
CA ALA A 372 14.39 15.71 -1.61
C ALA A 372 13.07 15.08 -2.08
N TRP A 373 12.31 15.81 -2.90
CA TRP A 373 11.08 15.33 -3.53
C TRP A 373 11.35 14.15 -4.45
N TYR A 374 12.33 14.24 -5.36
CA TYR A 374 12.71 13.14 -6.25
C TYR A 374 13.16 11.88 -5.50
N LYS A 375 13.94 12.05 -4.42
CA LYS A 375 14.30 10.92 -3.55
C LYS A 375 13.07 10.25 -2.95
N GLY A 376 12.09 11.03 -2.53
CA GLY A 376 10.78 10.54 -2.10
C GLY A 376 10.07 9.72 -3.19
N LEU A 377 9.96 10.26 -4.41
CA LEU A 377 9.35 9.55 -5.56
C LEU A 377 10.04 8.21 -5.85
N ARG A 378 11.39 8.19 -5.81
CA ARG A 378 12.17 6.97 -6.08
C ARG A 378 11.79 5.83 -5.12
N THR A 379 11.47 6.13 -3.86
CA THR A 379 11.04 5.10 -2.90
C THR A 379 9.70 4.46 -3.25
N MET A 380 8.84 5.17 -3.99
CA MET A 380 7.53 4.66 -4.43
C MET A 380 7.59 3.98 -5.80
N PHE A 381 8.62 4.23 -6.59
CA PHE A 381 8.72 3.75 -7.95
C PHE A 381 8.63 2.22 -8.05
N TYR A 382 9.26 1.49 -7.13
CA TYR A 382 9.20 0.03 -7.08
C TYR A 382 7.77 -0.49 -6.85
N ALA A 383 7.03 0.16 -5.94
CA ALA A 383 5.63 -0.16 -5.67
C ALA A 383 4.74 0.11 -6.89
N MET A 384 4.97 1.21 -7.62
CA MET A 384 4.21 1.54 -8.82
C MET A 384 4.40 0.51 -9.94
N ILE A 385 5.61 -0.04 -10.11
CA ILE A 385 5.84 -1.12 -11.09
C ILE A 385 5.02 -2.37 -10.71
N ILE A 386 5.04 -2.76 -9.42
CA ILE A 386 4.27 -3.90 -8.93
C ILE A 386 2.78 -3.68 -9.18
N LEU A 387 2.27 -2.49 -8.87
CA LEU A 387 0.86 -2.14 -9.03
C LEU A 387 0.41 -2.20 -10.49
N VAL A 388 1.20 -1.64 -11.41
CA VAL A 388 0.93 -1.72 -12.86
C VAL A 388 0.92 -3.16 -13.35
N LEU A 389 1.89 -3.98 -12.94
CA LEU A 389 1.93 -5.39 -13.34
C LEU A 389 0.77 -6.19 -12.73
N ALA A 390 0.33 -5.86 -11.52
CA ALA A 390 -0.84 -6.48 -10.89
C ALA A 390 -2.14 -6.13 -11.65
N TRP A 391 -2.32 -4.87 -12.05
CA TRP A 391 -3.46 -4.47 -12.89
C TRP A 391 -3.42 -5.11 -14.28
N ALA A 392 -2.24 -5.22 -14.89
CA ALA A 392 -2.08 -5.94 -16.16
C ALA A 392 -2.47 -7.42 -16.02
N LEU A 393 -2.08 -8.06 -14.92
CA LEU A 393 -2.43 -9.44 -14.61
C LEU A 393 -3.93 -9.60 -14.33
N SER A 394 -4.56 -8.61 -13.69
CA SER A 394 -6.02 -8.57 -13.51
C SER A 394 -6.73 -8.46 -14.85
N GLY A 395 -6.26 -7.60 -15.76
CA GLY A 395 -6.85 -7.46 -17.10
C GLY A 395 -6.78 -8.77 -17.90
N ILE A 396 -5.67 -9.50 -17.78
CA ILE A 396 -5.52 -10.84 -18.37
C ILE A 396 -6.51 -11.86 -17.80
N ALA A 397 -6.80 -11.79 -16.50
CA ALA A 397 -7.73 -12.74 -15.88
C ALA A 397 -9.20 -12.45 -16.25
N THR A 398 -9.48 -11.22 -16.70
CA THR A 398 -10.80 -10.79 -17.17
C THR A 398 -11.03 -11.14 -18.65
N GLU A 399 -9.99 -11.14 -19.49
CA GLU A 399 -10.04 -11.68 -20.86
C GLU A 399 -10.11 -13.21 -20.89
#